data_AF-A0A8S3KDN9-F1
#
_entry.id   AF-A0A8S3KDN9-F1
#
_cell.length_a   1.000
_cell.length_b   1.000
_cell.length_c   1.000
_cell.angle_alpha   90.00
_cell.angle_beta   90.00
_cell.angle_gamma   90.00
#
_symmetry.space_group_name_H-M   'P 1'
#
loop_
_entity.id
_entity.type
_entity.pdbx_description
1 polymer ?
#
loop_
_entity_poly.entity_id
_entity_poly.type
_entity_poly.pdbx_seq_one_letter_code
_entity_poly.pdbx_strand_id
1 'polypeptide(L)'
;DGLIHRDISILPNEFADEVTRKYANYIDVKYDKKKQIFYNCNTFILSSWLPNVHAMLKENNLEQSEIEPMFVTYSPYDQPAPQIDKKKIFGTVDNRQAHPSLSLRNQAISLLIRLVQGESGMYFCGCSVTPANGHDLSLIS
;
A
#
# COMPACT_ATOMS: atom_id res chain seq x y z
N ASP A 1 -10.41 -1.59 -6.03
CA ASP A 1 -9.20 -1.62 -6.88
C ASP A 1 -8.46 -0.30 -6.80
N GLY A 2 -7.14 -0.33 -6.92
CA GLY A 2 -6.29 0.87 -6.93
C GLY A 2 -5.90 1.26 -8.36
N LEU A 3 -5.54 2.52 -8.57
CA LEU A 3 -4.98 3.00 -9.84
C LEU A 3 -3.48 3.23 -9.69
N ILE A 4 -2.69 2.69 -10.62
CA ILE A 4 -1.26 2.99 -10.74
C ILE A 4 -1.11 4.19 -11.66
N HIS A 5 -0.50 5.27 -11.16
CA HIS A 5 -0.34 6.50 -11.94
C HIS A 5 0.87 7.33 -11.51
N ARG A 6 1.22 8.37 -12.29
CA ARG A 6 2.30 9.34 -12.00
C ARG A 6 1.78 10.77 -11.83
N ASP A 7 0.49 10.90 -11.52
CA ASP A 7 -0.15 12.21 -11.49
C ASP A 7 0.07 12.94 -10.16
N ILE A 8 1.07 13.81 -10.12
CA ILE A 8 1.46 14.56 -8.91
C ILE A 8 0.37 15.57 -8.49
N SER A 9 -0.48 16.03 -9.40
CA SER A 9 -1.51 17.03 -9.09
C SER A 9 -2.61 16.54 -8.14
N ILE A 10 -2.62 15.25 -7.78
CA ILE A 10 -3.50 14.75 -6.72
C ILE A 10 -3.04 15.18 -5.32
N LEU A 11 -1.79 15.63 -5.19
CA LEU A 11 -1.20 16.08 -3.93
C LEU A 11 -1.35 17.59 -3.78
N PRO A 12 -1.39 18.11 -2.53
CA PRO A 12 -1.36 19.56 -2.31
C PRO A 12 -0.06 20.16 -2.85
N ASN A 13 -0.16 21.21 -3.68
CA ASN A 13 0.99 21.83 -4.36
C ASN A 13 2.11 22.25 -3.39
N GLU A 14 1.76 22.74 -2.20
CA GLU A 14 2.73 23.19 -1.19
C GLU A 14 3.59 22.04 -0.63
N PHE A 15 3.08 20.81 -0.65
CA PHE A 15 3.74 19.65 -0.03
C PHE A 15 4.10 18.56 -1.04
N ALA A 16 3.75 18.71 -2.32
CA ALA A 16 3.91 17.67 -3.33
C ALA A 16 5.37 17.16 -3.42
N ASP A 17 6.35 18.05 -3.43
CA ASP A 17 7.76 17.67 -3.53
C ASP A 17 8.25 16.95 -2.27
N GLU A 18 7.80 17.36 -1.08
CA GLU A 18 8.18 16.71 0.16
C GLU A 18 7.51 15.33 0.30
N VAL A 19 6.21 15.28 0.04
CA VAL A 19 5.37 14.07 0.13
C VAL A 19 5.91 12.97 -0.77
N THR A 20 6.22 13.30 -2.02
CA THR A 20 6.73 12.34 -3.02
C THR A 20 8.11 11.78 -2.72
N ARG A 21 8.89 12.45 -1.88
CA ARG A 21 10.28 12.06 -1.58
C ARG A 21 10.44 11.36 -0.24
N LYS A 22 9.70 11.79 0.79
CA LYS A 22 9.95 11.36 2.17
C LYS A 22 8.94 10.34 2.70
N TYR A 23 7.71 10.38 2.21
CA TYR A 23 6.60 9.67 2.85
C TYR A 23 6.12 8.53 1.97
N ALA A 24 5.95 7.34 2.55
CA ALA A 24 5.46 6.15 1.85
C ALA A 24 3.97 6.25 1.46
N ASN A 25 3.25 7.18 2.09
CA ASN A 25 1.81 7.27 2.00
C ASN A 25 1.31 8.69 2.26
N TYR A 26 0.24 9.07 1.56
CA TYR A 26 -0.53 10.29 1.76
C TYR A 26 -2.01 9.92 1.92
N ILE A 27 -2.62 10.38 3.02
CA ILE A 27 -4.03 10.15 3.31
C ILE A 27 -4.76 11.49 3.33
N ASP A 28 -5.64 11.68 2.36
CA ASP A 28 -6.52 12.85 2.28
C ASP A 28 -7.84 12.52 2.97
N VAL A 29 -8.11 13.19 4.10
CA VAL A 29 -9.34 12.99 4.89
C VAL A 29 -10.31 14.14 4.60
N LYS A 30 -11.52 13.77 4.15
CA LYS A 30 -12.58 14.70 3.80
C LYS A 30 -13.82 14.46 4.65
N TYR A 31 -14.60 15.52 4.82
CA TYR A 31 -15.87 15.47 5.55
C TYR A 31 -17.03 15.77 4.60
N ASP A 32 -17.93 14.79 4.43
CA ASP A 32 -19.18 14.98 3.71
C ASP A 32 -20.22 15.60 4.66
N LYS A 33 -20.45 16.90 4.51
CA LYS A 33 -21.44 17.65 5.31
C LYS A 33 -22.87 17.13 5.15
N LYS A 34 -23.25 16.56 4.01
CA LYS A 34 -24.62 16.06 3.78
C LYS A 34 -24.85 14.73 4.50
N LYS A 35 -23.88 13.83 4.39
CA LYS A 35 -23.94 12.50 5.04
C LYS A 35 -23.46 12.51 6.49
N GLN A 36 -22.82 13.60 6.94
CA GLN A 36 -22.20 13.73 8.27
C GLN A 36 -21.14 12.64 8.54
N ILE A 37 -20.37 12.26 7.52
CA ILE A 37 -19.34 11.21 7.61
C ILE A 37 -17.97 11.72 7.15
N PHE A 38 -16.92 11.17 7.75
CA PHE A 38 -15.56 11.27 7.23
C PHE A 38 -15.31 10.18 6.21
N TYR A 39 -14.55 10.51 5.18
CA TYR A 39 -14.00 9.54 4.23
C TYR A 39 -12.56 9.91 3.90
N ASN A 40 -11.78 8.93 3.49
CA ASN A 40 -10.38 9.14 3.15
C ASN A 40 -10.04 8.54 1.79
N CYS A 41 -9.14 9.21 1.07
CA CYS A 41 -8.43 8.63 -0.06
C CYS A 41 -7.00 8.33 0.39
N ASN A 42 -6.52 7.14 0.06
CA ASN A 42 -5.20 6.68 0.45
C ASN A 42 -4.33 6.53 -0.81
N THR A 43 -3.22 7.24 -0.87
CA THR A 43 -2.25 7.19 -1.95
C THR A 43 -0.93 6.68 -1.41
N PHE A 44 -0.52 5.48 -1.86
CA PHE A 44 0.82 4.96 -1.64
C PHE A 44 1.78 5.59 -2.64
N ILE A 45 2.98 5.92 -2.15
CA ILE A 45 4.05 6.55 -2.92
C ILE A 45 5.17 5.54 -2.99
N LEU A 46 5.28 4.86 -4.13
CA LEU A 46 6.20 3.72 -4.28
C LEU A 46 7.66 4.17 -4.36
N SER A 47 7.89 5.37 -4.88
CA SER A 47 9.22 5.94 -5.11
C SER A 47 9.93 6.42 -3.85
N SER A 48 9.21 6.63 -2.73
CA SER A 48 9.74 7.30 -1.53
C SER A 48 10.21 6.35 -0.42
N TRP A 49 9.83 5.07 -0.48
CA TRP A 49 9.94 4.18 0.68
C TRP A 49 10.82 2.94 0.47
N LEU A 50 11.10 2.56 -0.77
CA LEU A 50 11.81 1.30 -1.03
C LEU A 50 13.32 1.48 -0.82
N PRO A 51 13.96 0.82 0.18
CA PRO A 51 15.40 0.92 0.40
C PRO A 51 16.22 0.56 -0.84
N ASN A 52 15.69 -0.36 -1.64
CA ASN A 52 16.26 -0.83 -2.91
C ASN A 52 16.36 0.31 -3.93
N VAL A 53 15.37 1.22 -3.94
CA VAL A 53 15.37 2.40 -4.81
C VAL A 53 16.46 3.36 -4.36
N HIS A 54 16.61 3.60 -3.06
CA HIS A 54 17.70 4.43 -2.54
C HIS A 54 19.09 3.83 -2.79
N ALA A 55 19.24 2.51 -2.66
CA ALA A 55 20.48 1.81 -2.99
C ALA A 55 20.81 1.95 -4.50
N MET A 56 19.82 1.71 -5.37
CA MET A 56 19.96 1.89 -6.82
C MET A 56 20.39 3.31 -7.17
N LEU A 57 19.77 4.34 -6.58
CA LEU A 57 20.16 5.74 -6.81
C LEU A 57 21.63 5.98 -6.48
N LYS A 58 22.04 5.54 -5.29
CA LYS A 58 23.41 5.70 -4.80
C LYS A 58 24.42 4.97 -5.70
N GLU A 59 24.12 3.76 -6.14
CA GLU A 59 24.98 2.98 -7.04
C GLU A 59 25.13 3.63 -8.42
N ASN A 60 24.11 4.33 -8.89
CA ASN A 60 24.09 4.97 -10.21
C ASN A 60 24.44 6.48 -10.17
N ASN A 61 24.84 7.02 -9.01
CA ASN A 61 25.05 8.46 -8.80
C ASN A 61 23.86 9.32 -9.25
N LEU A 62 22.65 8.85 -8.98
CA LEU A 62 21.40 9.56 -9.27
C LEU A 62 20.86 10.24 -8.02
N GLU A 63 20.34 11.44 -8.19
CA GLU A 63 19.62 12.18 -7.17
C GLU A 63 18.17 11.72 -7.07
N GLN A 64 17.57 11.84 -5.89
CA GLN A 64 16.17 11.44 -5.70
C GLN A 64 15.19 12.27 -6.54
N SER A 65 15.58 13.48 -6.97
CA SER A 65 14.82 14.31 -7.92
C SER A 65 14.72 13.70 -9.31
N GLU A 66 15.57 12.74 -9.65
CA GLU A 66 15.59 12.09 -10.96
C GLU A 66 14.61 10.91 -11.03
N ILE A 67 13.98 10.54 -9.91
CA ILE A 67 12.92 9.54 -9.90
C ILE A 67 11.59 10.21 -10.17
N GLU A 68 10.96 9.80 -11.27
CA GLU A 68 9.54 10.10 -11.46
C GLU A 68 8.69 9.36 -10.42
N PRO A 69 7.90 10.07 -9.61
CA PRO A 69 7.14 9.44 -8.55
C PRO A 69 6.04 8.55 -9.13
N MET A 70 5.89 7.38 -8.51
CA MET A 70 4.86 6.41 -8.86
C MET A 70 3.92 6.20 -7.69
N PHE A 71 2.62 6.25 -7.99
CA PHE A 71 1.57 6.21 -7.00
C PHE A 71 0.66 5.01 -7.19
N VAL A 72 0.10 4.53 -6.09
CA VAL A 72 -1.09 3.70 -6.09
C VAL A 72 -2.16 4.36 -5.24
N THR A 73 -3.22 4.85 -5.89
CA THR A 73 -4.32 5.54 -5.19
C THR A 73 -5.52 4.62 -5.06
N TYR A 74 -6.00 4.49 -3.82
CA TYR A 74 -7.22 3.81 -3.43
C TYR A 74 -8.26 4.83 -3.03
N SER A 75 -9.47 4.67 -3.55
CA SER A 75 -10.64 5.46 -3.17
C SER A 75 -11.74 4.53 -2.68
N PRO A 76 -12.52 4.93 -1.66
CA PRO A 76 -13.69 4.17 -1.25
C PRO A 76 -14.67 4.08 -2.42
N TYR A 77 -15.28 2.90 -2.64
CA TYR A 77 -16.17 2.64 -3.78
C TYR A 77 -17.30 3.67 -3.92
N ASP A 78 -17.80 4.20 -2.80
CA ASP A 78 -18.97 5.11 -2.76
C ASP A 78 -18.60 6.60 -2.59
N GLN A 79 -17.31 6.95 -2.73
CA GLN A 79 -16.80 8.30 -2.48
C GLN A 79 -16.05 8.84 -3.68
N PRO A 80 -16.06 10.18 -3.89
CA PRO A 80 -15.36 10.80 -5.00
C PRO A 80 -13.84 10.60 -4.86
N ALA A 81 -13.27 9.88 -5.83
CA ALA A 81 -11.83 9.75 -6.01
C ALA A 81 -11.20 11.10 -6.44
N PRO A 82 -9.91 11.35 -6.15
CA PRO A 82 -9.20 12.46 -6.78
C PRO A 82 -9.24 12.29 -8.31
N GLN A 83 -9.39 13.40 -9.02
CA GLN A 83 -9.31 13.38 -10.48
C GLN A 83 -7.86 13.13 -10.88
N ILE A 84 -7.61 11.94 -11.43
CA ILE A 84 -6.30 11.54 -11.97
C ILE A 84 -6.32 11.77 -13.47
N ASP A 85 -5.30 12.42 -14.00
CA ASP A 85 -5.07 12.53 -15.45
C ASP A 85 -4.96 11.13 -16.07
N LYS A 86 -5.94 10.79 -16.92
CA LYS A 86 -6.04 9.50 -17.60
C LYS A 86 -4.80 9.17 -18.43
N LYS A 87 -4.07 10.16 -18.92
CA LYS A 87 -2.83 9.96 -19.69
C LYS A 87 -1.66 9.50 -18.82
N LYS A 88 -1.76 9.69 -17.50
CA LYS A 88 -0.75 9.30 -16.52
C LYS A 88 -1.11 8.03 -15.76
N ILE A 89 -2.19 7.35 -16.15
CA ILE A 89 -2.59 6.04 -15.60
C ILE A 89 -1.87 4.94 -16.38
N PHE A 90 -1.17 4.07 -15.66
CA PHE A 90 -0.38 2.97 -16.23
C PHE A 90 -1.01 1.60 -15.97
N GLY A 91 -2.01 1.52 -15.10
CA GLY A 91 -2.73 0.27 -14.83
C GLY A 91 -3.59 0.32 -13.58
N THR A 92 -4.09 -0.86 -13.21
CA THR A 92 -4.90 -1.09 -12.02
C THR A 92 -4.21 -2.09 -11.10
N VAL A 93 -4.36 -1.89 -9.79
CA VAL A 93 -3.98 -2.87 -8.77
C VAL A 93 -5.24 -3.56 -8.24
N ASP A 94 -5.20 -4.88 -8.24
CA ASP A 94 -6.17 -5.73 -7.54
C ASP A 94 -5.58 -6.15 -6.19
N ASN A 95 -6.24 -5.74 -5.11
CA ASN A 95 -5.86 -6.07 -3.73
C ASN A 95 -6.80 -7.07 -3.06
N ARG A 96 -7.71 -7.71 -3.79
CA ARG A 96 -8.70 -8.63 -3.20
C ARG A 96 -8.05 -9.79 -2.45
N GLN A 97 -6.79 -10.12 -2.75
CA GLN A 97 -6.00 -11.15 -2.05
C GLN A 97 -4.76 -10.59 -1.33
N ALA A 98 -4.60 -9.27 -1.24
CA ALA A 98 -3.41 -8.66 -0.63
C ALA A 98 -3.40 -8.76 0.92
N HIS A 99 -4.55 -9.03 1.53
CA HIS A 99 -4.67 -9.24 2.97
C HIS A 99 -5.35 -10.58 3.27
N PRO A 100 -4.89 -11.30 4.33
CA PRO A 100 -5.57 -12.51 4.76
C PRO A 100 -7.00 -12.17 5.18
N SER A 101 -7.97 -12.94 4.68
CA SER A 101 -9.36 -12.81 5.12
C SER A 101 -9.47 -13.29 6.57
N LEU A 102 -9.84 -12.41 7.49
CA LEU A 102 -10.00 -12.70 8.92
C LEU A 102 -11.29 -13.48 9.24
N SER A 103 -11.77 -14.31 8.32
CA SER A 103 -12.89 -15.21 8.58
C SER A 103 -12.56 -16.21 9.69
N LEU A 104 -13.57 -16.66 10.44
CA LEU A 104 -13.39 -17.70 11.47
C LEU A 104 -12.69 -18.95 10.93
N ARG A 105 -13.05 -19.35 9.70
CA ARG A 105 -12.41 -20.48 9.01
C ARG A 105 -10.91 -20.28 8.86
N ASN A 106 -10.49 -19.12 8.35
CA ASN A 106 -9.07 -18.86 8.11
C ASN A 106 -8.30 -18.72 9.42
N GLN A 107 -8.88 -18.08 10.44
CA GLN A 107 -8.26 -18.01 11.76
C GLN A 107 -8.06 -19.40 12.37
N ALA A 108 -9.06 -20.28 12.26
CA ALA A 108 -8.93 -21.66 12.71
C ALA A 108 -7.82 -22.41 11.96
N ILE A 109 -7.73 -22.25 10.63
CA ILE A 109 -6.65 -22.83 9.83
C ILE A 109 -5.29 -22.30 10.29
N SER A 110 -5.11 -20.99 10.44
CA SER A 110 -3.84 -20.40 10.89
C SER A 110 -3.42 -20.92 12.27
N LEU A 111 -4.37 -21.12 13.20
CA LEU A 111 -4.10 -21.74 14.50
C LEU A 111 -3.72 -23.22 14.43
N LEU A 112 -4.17 -23.94 13.41
CA LEU A 112 -3.88 -25.36 13.20
C LEU A 112 -2.54 -25.58 12.48
N ILE A 113 -2.03 -24.62 11.70
CA ILE A 113 -0.75 -24.75 10.97
C ILE A 113 0.42 -25.07 11.89
N ARG A 114 0.40 -24.61 13.15
CA ARG A 114 1.40 -24.98 14.15
C ARG A 114 1.55 -26.49 14.38
N LEU A 115 0.51 -27.28 14.09
CA LEU A 115 0.50 -28.74 14.27
C LEU A 115 1.24 -29.48 13.15
N VAL A 116 1.49 -28.83 12.02
CA VAL A 116 2.21 -29.41 10.87
C VAL A 116 3.53 -28.67 10.60
N GLN A 117 3.91 -27.75 11.48
CA GLN A 117 5.16 -27.01 11.39
C GLN A 117 6.35 -27.97 11.57
N GLY A 118 7.27 -28.00 10.62
CA GLY A 118 8.45 -28.89 10.65
C GLY A 118 8.21 -30.30 10.12
N GLU A 119 6.96 -30.67 9.79
CA GLU A 119 6.65 -31.94 9.15
C GLU A 119 7.37 -32.06 7.80
N SER A 120 8.12 -33.15 7.62
CA SER A 120 8.97 -33.36 6.44
C SER A 120 9.95 -32.20 6.14
N GLY A 121 10.35 -31.45 7.17
CA GLY A 121 11.26 -30.30 7.03
C GLY A 121 10.62 -29.07 6.39
N MET A 122 9.29 -29.01 6.26
CA MET A 122 8.58 -27.84 5.75
C MET A 122 8.25 -26.86 6.87
N TYR A 123 8.48 -25.57 6.61
CA TYR A 123 8.16 -24.50 7.54
C TYR A 123 7.30 -23.45 6.84
N PHE A 124 6.30 -22.95 7.57
CA PHE A 124 5.32 -21.98 7.10
C PHE A 124 5.45 -20.69 7.92
N CYS A 125 5.61 -19.54 7.25
CA CYS A 125 5.70 -18.21 7.83
C CYS A 125 4.85 -17.19 7.04
N GLY A 126 4.62 -16.00 7.60
CA GLY A 126 3.88 -14.89 7.01
C GLY A 126 2.47 -14.67 7.54
N CYS A 127 1.77 -13.66 6.97
CA CYS A 127 0.40 -13.27 7.33
C CYS A 127 -0.65 -14.38 7.26
N SER A 128 -0.43 -15.41 6.43
CA SER A 128 -1.41 -16.50 6.23
C SER A 128 -1.37 -17.55 7.34
N VAL A 129 -0.27 -17.60 8.10
CA VAL A 129 -0.04 -18.60 9.15
C VAL A 129 -0.16 -18.02 10.55
N THR A 130 -0.30 -16.71 10.66
CA THR A 130 -0.60 -16.00 11.90
C THR A 130 -2.09 -15.64 11.95
N PRO A 131 -2.73 -15.69 13.13
CA PRO A 131 -4.16 -15.40 13.27
C PRO A 131 -4.50 -13.89 13.15
N ALA A 132 -3.55 -13.07 12.73
CA ALA A 132 -3.71 -11.62 12.63
C ALA A 132 -2.87 -11.05 11.48
N ASN A 133 -3.26 -9.88 10.98
CA ASN A 133 -2.61 -9.17 9.88
C ASN A 133 -1.67 -8.09 10.40
N GLY A 134 -0.57 -7.84 9.69
CA GLY A 134 0.37 -6.76 9.99
C GLY A 134 1.79 -7.11 9.58
N HIS A 135 2.55 -6.09 9.20
CA HIS A 135 3.97 -6.25 8.86
C HIS A 135 4.76 -6.82 10.05
N ASP A 136 4.46 -6.35 11.27
CA ASP A 136 5.13 -6.82 12.50
C ASP A 136 4.87 -8.31 12.76
N LEU A 137 3.61 -8.74 12.58
CA LEU A 137 3.21 -10.12 12.77
C LEU A 137 3.76 -11.06 11.68
N SER A 138 4.03 -10.53 10.49
CA SER A 138 4.68 -11.28 9.40
C SER A 138 6.17 -11.44 9.60
N LEU A 139 6.81 -10.50 10.30
CA LEU A 139 8.25 -10.52 10.56
C LEU A 139 8.61 -11.49 11.69
N ILE A 140 7.71 -11.65 12.67
CA ILE A 140 7.93 -12.51 13.84
C ILE A 140 7.34 -13.93 13.69
N SER A 141 6.77 -14.25 12.53
CA SER A 141 6.14 -15.56 12.22
C SER A 141 7.10 -16.58 11.66
#